data_AF-A0A7Y3P7N8-F1
#
_entry.id   AF-A0A7Y3P7N8-F1
#
_cell.length_a   1.000
_cell.length_b   1.000
_cell.length_c   1.000
_cell.angle_alpha   90.00
_cell.angle_beta   90.00
_cell.angle_gamma   90.00
#
_symmetry.space_group_name_H-M   'P 1'
#
loop_
_entity.id
_entity.type
_entity.pdbx_description
1 polymer ?
#
loop_
_entity_poly.entity_id
_entity_poly.type
_entity_poly.pdbx_seq_one_letter_code
_entity_poly.pdbx_strand_id
1 'polypeptide(L)'
;MKYEPPPFGPKDLYDDTFDPATMSSTSLSSTRSEWYRRPWFLVAVGVVAVVGISVITDLPTAMTPASDAAAQNAAISEINTDLAPCSYAVSEAFNFYTLYVQHRLTSSQYTQTLSLLKDDQAACGFTTNGLYDLTNNVQVNLTKAGKFVNASLAPLVTWMDSDSNSAIADIRLILTHHTVSQATADLAKQEKFLSNDRNTILANISQANIILGGRVHAIKVPALPSLPGIA
;
A
#
# COMPACT_ATOMS: atom_id res chain seq x y z
N MET A 1 -54.81 26.67 37.42
CA MET A 1 -54.62 26.90 38.87
C MET A 1 -53.44 27.86 38.99
N LYS A 2 -53.65 29.17 38.84
CA LYS A 2 -53.98 30.19 39.86
C LYS A 2 -53.04 30.18 41.07
N TYR A 3 -52.17 31.18 41.07
CA TYR A 3 -51.26 31.63 42.13
C TYR A 3 -52.03 32.23 43.31
N GLU A 4 -51.54 32.00 44.53
CA GLU A 4 -51.80 32.83 45.71
C GLU A 4 -50.55 32.80 46.63
N PRO A 5 -49.86 33.93 46.86
CA PRO A 5 -48.83 34.07 47.88
C PRO A 5 -49.36 34.80 49.13
N PRO A 6 -48.85 34.51 50.34
CA PRO A 6 -48.67 35.58 51.33
C PRO A 6 -47.48 35.33 52.30
N PRO A 7 -47.20 36.22 53.28
CA PRO A 7 -47.02 37.67 53.17
C PRO A 7 -45.67 38.14 53.79
N PHE A 8 -45.34 39.41 53.57
CA PHE A 8 -44.14 40.10 54.07
C PHE A 8 -44.18 40.46 55.58
N GLY A 9 -43.08 40.15 56.28
CA GLY A 9 -42.38 40.96 57.32
C GLY A 9 -42.92 40.99 58.77
N PRO A 10 -42.20 41.59 59.76
CA PRO A 10 -40.82 42.12 59.77
C PRO A 10 -39.94 41.82 61.05
N LYS A 11 -38.62 42.07 60.94
CA LYS A 11 -37.60 42.44 61.99
C LYS A 11 -37.36 41.40 63.12
N ASP A 12 -36.13 40.96 63.39
CA ASP A 12 -35.08 41.67 64.13
C ASP A 12 -33.69 41.10 63.70
N LEU A 13 -32.78 41.89 63.12
CA LEU A 13 -31.64 42.50 63.82
C LEU A 13 -31.26 41.85 65.16
N TYR A 14 -30.46 40.79 65.09
CA TYR A 14 -29.39 40.58 66.07
C TYR A 14 -28.04 40.53 65.36
N ASP A 15 -27.19 41.39 65.86
CA ASP A 15 -25.81 41.68 65.51
C ASP A 15 -24.93 40.54 66.04
N ASP A 16 -24.71 39.51 65.21
CA ASP A 16 -23.60 38.59 65.44
C ASP A 16 -22.32 39.31 64.97
N THR A 17 -21.76 40.09 65.90
CA THR A 17 -20.38 40.56 65.80
C THR A 17 -19.50 39.35 65.53
N PHE A 18 -18.99 39.28 64.29
CA PHE A 18 -18.05 38.26 63.86
C PHE A 18 -16.81 38.33 64.75
N ASP A 19 -16.70 37.43 65.71
CA ASP A 19 -15.50 37.25 66.53
C ASP A 19 -14.56 36.24 65.83
N PRO A 20 -13.50 36.71 65.14
CA PRO A 20 -12.56 35.81 64.45
C PRO A 20 -11.78 34.91 65.43
N ALA A 21 -11.82 35.17 66.73
CA ALA A 21 -11.12 34.37 67.74
C ALA A 21 -11.82 33.06 68.09
N THR A 22 -13.07 32.85 67.66
CA THR A 22 -13.82 31.60 67.90
C THR A 22 -13.79 30.64 66.72
N MET A 23 -13.13 30.99 65.60
CA MET A 23 -12.80 29.99 64.59
C MET A 23 -11.83 29.01 65.22
N SER A 24 -12.36 27.84 65.59
CA SER A 24 -11.55 26.66 65.91
C SER A 24 -10.58 26.52 64.74
N SER A 25 -9.32 26.81 64.99
CA SER A 25 -8.25 26.48 64.07
C SER A 25 -8.28 24.97 63.99
N THR A 26 -9.00 24.44 63.00
CA THR A 26 -8.78 23.10 62.51
C THR A 26 -7.34 23.12 62.10
N SER A 27 -6.48 22.70 63.01
CA SER A 27 -5.12 22.36 62.74
C SER A 27 -5.23 21.23 61.73
N LEU A 28 -5.24 21.61 60.45
CA LEU A 28 -4.56 20.86 59.43
C LEU A 28 -3.12 20.79 59.93
N SER A 29 -2.87 19.85 60.83
CA SER A 29 -1.60 19.17 60.90
C SER A 29 -1.34 18.77 59.46
N SER A 30 -0.61 19.63 58.76
CA SER A 30 0.06 19.34 57.51
C SER A 30 1.10 18.32 57.88
N THR A 31 0.62 17.11 58.16
CA THR A 31 1.38 15.89 58.08
C THR A 31 1.77 15.89 56.62
N ARG A 32 2.96 16.41 56.36
CA ARG A 32 3.61 16.39 55.05
C ARG A 32 3.74 14.92 54.73
N SER A 33 2.65 14.34 54.22
CA SER A 33 2.61 12.94 53.82
C SER A 33 3.67 12.88 52.75
N GLU A 34 4.80 12.25 53.07
CA GLU A 34 5.88 11.97 52.14
C GLU A 34 5.38 10.92 51.17
N TRP A 35 4.41 11.31 50.34
CA TRP A 35 3.73 10.48 49.34
C TRP A 35 4.76 9.83 48.41
N TYR A 36 5.89 10.51 48.20
CA TYR A 36 7.04 10.05 47.44
C TYR A 36 7.80 8.85 48.07
N ARG A 37 7.64 8.59 49.38
CA ARG A 37 8.26 7.41 50.05
C ARG A 37 7.43 6.14 49.96
N ARG A 38 6.20 6.21 49.45
CA ARG A 38 5.35 5.02 49.35
C ARG A 38 5.81 4.18 48.15
N PRO A 39 6.16 2.90 48.34
CA PRO A 39 6.73 2.08 47.28
C PRO A 39 5.82 1.93 46.06
N TRP A 40 4.49 1.91 46.27
CA TRP A 40 3.52 1.87 45.16
C TRP A 40 3.52 3.14 44.29
N PHE A 41 3.86 4.29 44.86
CA PHE A 41 3.93 5.55 44.11
C PHE A 41 5.14 5.56 43.16
N LEU A 42 6.29 5.08 43.61
CA LEU A 42 7.49 4.93 42.77
C LEU A 42 7.25 3.95 41.62
N VAL A 43 6.54 2.85 41.88
CA VAL A 43 6.14 1.89 40.84
C VAL A 43 5.21 2.56 39.81
N ALA A 44 4.20 3.31 40.26
CA ALA A 44 3.29 4.00 39.35
C ALA A 44 4.01 5.03 38.46
N VAL A 45 4.93 5.82 39.03
CA VAL A 45 5.75 6.76 38.26
C VAL A 45 6.65 6.03 37.27
N GLY A 46 7.27 4.92 37.67
CA GLY A 46 8.08 4.10 36.78
C GLY A 46 7.27 3.56 35.60
N VAL A 47 6.07 3.03 35.84
CA VAL A 47 5.17 2.56 34.78
C VAL A 47 4.75 3.70 33.86
N VAL A 48 4.34 4.84 34.39
CA VAL A 48 3.96 6.02 33.58
C VAL A 48 5.13 6.53 32.76
N ALA A 49 6.35 6.53 33.31
CA ALA A 49 7.55 6.93 32.59
C ALA A 49 7.86 5.96 31.44
N VAL A 50 7.79 4.64 31.67
CA VAL A 50 7.99 3.63 30.62
C VAL A 50 6.93 3.77 29.54
N VAL A 51 5.65 3.83 29.90
CA VAL A 51 4.55 4.01 28.93
C VAL A 51 4.69 5.33 28.18
N GLY A 52 5.04 6.42 28.86
CA GLY A 52 5.25 7.73 28.25
C GLY A 52 6.42 7.73 27.27
N ILE A 53 7.55 7.13 27.64
CA ILE A 53 8.71 6.98 26.75
C ILE A 53 8.34 6.10 25.56
N SER A 54 7.67 4.96 25.78
CA SER A 54 7.22 4.07 24.72
C SER A 54 6.33 4.80 23.71
N VAL A 55 5.36 5.59 24.17
CA VAL A 55 4.51 6.39 23.30
C VAL A 55 5.32 7.44 22.53
N ILE A 56 6.24 8.15 23.18
CA ILE A 56 7.08 9.17 22.53
C ILE A 56 8.04 8.55 21.50
N THR A 57 8.57 7.35 21.77
CA THR A 57 9.42 6.62 20.81
C THR A 57 8.62 6.00 19.67
N ASP A 58 7.36 5.64 19.91
CA ASP A 58 6.42 5.17 18.87
C ASP A 58 5.78 6.30 18.08
N LEU A 59 5.97 7.57 18.48
CA LEU A 59 5.46 8.69 17.69
C LEU A 59 6.17 8.68 16.32
N PRO A 60 5.42 8.74 15.21
CA PRO A 60 5.99 8.74 13.88
C PRO A 60 6.91 9.96 13.73
N THR A 61 8.22 9.73 13.72
CA THR A 61 9.19 10.77 13.39
C THR A 61 8.92 11.24 11.96
N ALA A 62 8.98 12.55 11.73
CA ALA A 62 8.82 13.11 10.39
C ALA A 62 9.87 12.48 9.45
N MET A 63 9.41 11.62 8.54
CA MET A 63 10.27 10.98 7.56
C MET A 63 10.79 12.04 6.61
N THR A 64 12.12 12.14 6.46
CA THR A 64 12.70 13.07 5.49
C THR A 64 12.38 12.59 4.07
N PRO A 65 12.27 13.49 3.07
CA PRO A 65 12.02 13.09 1.68
C PRO A 65 13.05 12.09 1.13
N ALA A 66 14.30 12.18 1.59
CA ALA A 66 15.35 11.26 1.18
C ALA A 66 15.14 9.85 1.79
N SER A 67 14.76 9.77 3.07
CA SER A 67 14.43 8.51 3.73
C SER A 67 13.20 7.86 3.08
N ASP A 68 12.15 8.65 2.79
CA ASP A 68 10.95 8.18 2.11
C ASP A 68 11.31 7.61 0.73
N ALA A 69 12.06 8.35 -0.08
CA ALA A 69 12.51 7.86 -1.38
C ALA A 69 13.32 6.55 -1.28
N ALA A 70 14.21 6.42 -0.29
CA ALA A 70 14.96 5.18 -0.08
C ALA A 70 14.04 3.99 0.24
N ALA A 71 13.05 4.18 1.12
CA ALA A 71 12.06 3.15 1.44
C ALA A 71 11.21 2.76 0.22
N GLN A 72 10.72 3.75 -0.55
CA GLN A 72 9.95 3.46 -1.77
C GLN A 72 10.80 2.73 -2.81
N ASN A 73 12.08 3.10 -2.95
CA ASN A 73 12.99 2.44 -3.90
C ASN A 73 13.32 1.01 -3.49
N ALA A 74 13.35 0.69 -2.19
CA ALA A 74 13.49 -0.69 -1.72
C ALA A 74 12.29 -1.53 -2.16
N ALA A 75 11.07 -1.06 -1.90
CA ALA A 75 9.84 -1.73 -2.35
C ALA A 75 9.80 -1.89 -3.88
N ILE A 76 10.15 -0.84 -4.63
CA ILE A 76 10.21 -0.90 -6.11
C ILE A 76 11.29 -1.88 -6.60
N SER A 77 12.38 -2.05 -5.86
CA SER A 77 13.40 -3.05 -6.18
C SER A 77 12.88 -4.48 -6.02
N GLU A 78 12.15 -4.75 -4.95
CA GLU A 78 11.47 -6.04 -4.72
C GLU A 78 10.45 -6.29 -5.84
N ILE A 79 9.55 -5.32 -6.08
CA ILE A 79 8.57 -5.38 -7.17
C ILE A 79 9.24 -5.72 -8.52
N ASN A 80 10.34 -5.05 -8.85
CA ASN A 80 11.05 -5.29 -10.11
C ASN A 80 11.71 -6.67 -10.17
N THR A 81 12.11 -7.23 -9.04
CA THR A 81 12.68 -8.58 -8.95
C THR A 81 11.59 -9.62 -9.17
N ASP A 82 10.45 -9.44 -8.52
CA ASP A 82 9.30 -10.34 -8.56
C ASP A 82 8.58 -10.32 -9.92
N LEU A 83 8.55 -9.14 -10.55
CA LEU A 83 7.97 -8.92 -11.88
C LEU A 83 8.83 -9.50 -13.02
N ALA A 84 10.15 -9.63 -12.83
CA ALA A 84 11.09 -9.91 -13.92
C ALA A 84 10.76 -11.19 -14.72
N PRO A 85 10.44 -12.34 -14.09
CA PRO A 85 10.13 -13.56 -14.83
C PRO A 85 8.91 -13.41 -15.74
N CYS A 86 7.80 -12.87 -15.23
CA CYS A 86 6.60 -12.67 -16.04
C CYS A 86 6.81 -11.61 -17.13
N SER A 87 7.51 -10.52 -16.83
CA SER A 87 7.82 -9.50 -17.83
C SER A 87 8.63 -10.04 -19.00
N TYR A 88 9.58 -10.93 -18.71
CA TYR A 88 10.35 -11.63 -19.74
C TYR A 88 9.45 -12.55 -20.58
N ALA A 89 8.68 -13.42 -19.92
CA ALA A 89 7.74 -14.36 -20.55
C ALA A 89 6.76 -13.67 -21.50
N VAL A 90 6.14 -12.58 -21.09
CA VAL A 90 5.17 -11.83 -21.91
C VAL A 90 5.86 -11.18 -23.11
N SER A 91 7.04 -10.56 -22.89
CA SER A 91 7.80 -9.94 -23.97
C SER A 91 8.23 -10.97 -25.02
N GLU A 92 8.65 -12.16 -24.57
CA GLU A 92 9.03 -13.26 -25.44
C GLU A 92 7.81 -13.82 -26.20
N ALA A 93 6.66 -13.99 -25.55
CA ALA A 93 5.43 -14.44 -26.20
C ALA A 93 4.99 -13.50 -27.33
N PHE A 94 4.98 -12.18 -27.11
CA PHE A 94 4.66 -11.20 -28.14
C PHE A 94 5.69 -11.19 -29.29
N ASN A 95 6.96 -11.44 -28.98
CA ASN A 95 8.00 -11.60 -30.01
C ASN A 95 7.76 -12.87 -30.85
N PHE A 96 7.39 -14.00 -30.24
CA PHE A 96 7.02 -15.21 -30.97
C PHE A 96 5.80 -14.99 -31.86
N TYR A 97 4.77 -14.29 -31.38
CA TYR A 97 3.64 -13.91 -32.22
C TYR A 97 4.07 -13.07 -33.43
N THR A 98 4.96 -12.10 -33.21
CA THR A 98 5.49 -11.27 -34.30
C THR A 98 6.25 -12.11 -35.34
N LEU A 99 7.10 -13.04 -34.90
CA LEU A 99 7.80 -13.97 -35.79
C LEU A 99 6.84 -14.91 -36.53
N TYR A 100 5.76 -15.35 -35.88
CA TYR A 100 4.72 -16.17 -36.48
C TYR A 100 4.03 -15.44 -37.63
N VAL A 101 3.53 -14.22 -37.40
CA VAL A 101 2.83 -13.41 -38.41
C VAL A 101 3.76 -13.05 -39.58
N GLN A 102 5.06 -12.87 -39.31
CA GLN A 102 6.06 -12.61 -40.35
C GLN A 102 6.50 -13.87 -41.12
N HIS A 103 5.95 -15.05 -40.80
CA HIS A 103 6.36 -16.35 -41.37
C HIS A 103 7.85 -16.65 -41.17
N ARG A 104 8.42 -16.22 -40.03
CA ARG A 104 9.85 -16.37 -39.70
C ARG A 104 10.15 -17.52 -38.73
N LEU A 105 9.11 -18.21 -38.24
CA LEU A 105 9.28 -19.42 -37.43
C LEU A 105 9.42 -20.64 -38.33
N THR A 106 10.52 -21.38 -38.17
CA THR A 106 10.68 -22.71 -38.77
C THR A 106 9.83 -23.75 -38.03
N SER A 107 9.59 -24.92 -38.64
CA SER A 107 8.82 -25.99 -38.00
C SER A 107 9.45 -26.50 -36.70
N SER A 108 10.79 -26.51 -36.59
CA SER A 108 11.48 -26.88 -35.35
C SER A 108 11.32 -25.82 -34.27
N GLN A 109 11.43 -24.54 -34.64
CA GLN A 109 11.17 -23.42 -33.73
C GLN A 109 9.73 -23.44 -33.23
N TYR A 110 8.78 -23.86 -34.06
CA TYR A 110 7.37 -23.95 -33.67
C TYR A 110 7.12 -24.82 -32.44
N THR A 111 7.67 -26.04 -32.48
CA THR A 111 7.48 -27.02 -31.40
C THR A 111 8.16 -26.54 -30.12
N GLN A 112 9.35 -25.94 -30.26
CA GLN A 112 10.07 -25.34 -29.13
C GLN A 112 9.30 -24.16 -28.53
N THR A 113 8.81 -23.23 -29.36
CA THR A 113 8.01 -22.07 -28.96
C THR A 113 6.75 -22.50 -28.20
N LEU A 114 6.02 -23.53 -28.66
CA LEU A 114 4.84 -24.02 -27.95
C LEU A 114 5.17 -24.58 -26.55
N SER A 115 6.35 -25.19 -26.40
CA SER A 115 6.83 -25.64 -25.08
C SER A 115 7.18 -24.45 -24.19
N LEU A 116 7.92 -23.46 -24.72
CA LEU A 116 8.32 -22.26 -23.99
C LEU A 116 7.10 -21.47 -23.51
N LEU A 117 6.11 -21.22 -24.39
CA LEU A 117 4.88 -20.51 -24.04
C LEU A 117 4.08 -21.16 -22.91
N LYS A 118 4.21 -22.47 -22.71
CA LYS A 118 3.58 -23.16 -21.59
C LYS A 118 4.30 -22.84 -20.27
N ASP A 119 5.63 -22.84 -20.29
CA ASP A 119 6.44 -22.51 -19.12
C ASP A 119 6.34 -21.00 -18.79
N ASP A 120 6.28 -20.15 -19.82
CA ASP A 120 6.05 -18.71 -19.74
C ASP A 120 4.70 -18.37 -19.07
N GLN A 121 3.64 -19.11 -19.42
CA GLN A 121 2.35 -18.95 -18.75
C GLN A 121 2.46 -19.28 -17.25
N ALA A 122 3.23 -20.30 -16.88
CA ALA A 122 3.42 -20.62 -15.47
C ALA A 122 4.19 -19.52 -14.72
N ALA A 123 5.07 -18.77 -15.41
CA ALA A 123 5.86 -17.67 -14.86
C ALA A 123 5.03 -16.43 -14.46
N CYS A 124 3.82 -16.30 -14.98
CA CYS A 124 2.93 -15.17 -14.75
C CYS A 124 1.81 -15.46 -13.73
N GLY A 125 1.62 -16.71 -13.31
CA GLY A 125 0.61 -17.09 -12.34
C GLY A 125 1.09 -17.12 -10.88
N PHE A 126 0.13 -17.30 -9.96
CA PHE A 126 0.36 -17.49 -8.51
C PHE A 126 1.14 -18.78 -8.16
N THR A 127 1.39 -19.63 -9.15
CA THR A 127 2.28 -20.78 -9.03
C THR A 127 3.74 -20.37 -8.91
N THR A 128 4.09 -19.12 -9.20
CA THR A 128 5.44 -18.58 -8.98
C THR A 128 5.56 -17.83 -7.67
N ASN A 129 6.77 -17.86 -7.12
CA ASN A 129 7.12 -17.03 -5.96
C ASN A 129 6.97 -15.53 -6.28
N GLY A 130 7.24 -15.08 -7.51
CA GLY A 130 7.17 -13.66 -7.87
C GLY A 130 5.80 -13.03 -7.61
N LEU A 131 4.71 -13.61 -8.14
CA LEU A 131 3.38 -13.05 -7.90
C LEU A 131 2.92 -13.20 -6.44
N TYR A 132 3.32 -14.30 -5.78
CA TYR A 132 3.04 -14.50 -4.36
C TYR A 132 3.77 -13.46 -3.48
N ASP A 133 5.05 -13.22 -3.74
CA ASP A 133 5.88 -12.26 -3.01
C ASP A 133 5.41 -10.83 -3.26
N LEU A 134 5.05 -10.51 -4.51
CA LEU A 134 4.47 -9.21 -4.86
C LEU A 134 3.18 -8.91 -4.08
N THR A 135 2.35 -9.94 -3.84
CA THR A 135 1.04 -9.78 -3.18
C THR A 135 1.12 -9.83 -1.66
N ASN A 136 2.07 -10.57 -1.10
CA ASN A 136 2.11 -10.84 0.34
C ASN A 136 3.33 -10.26 1.07
N ASN A 137 4.44 -10.01 0.36
CA ASN A 137 5.72 -9.70 0.97
C ASN A 137 6.22 -8.29 0.67
N VAL A 138 5.77 -7.64 -0.41
CA VAL A 138 6.14 -6.25 -0.70
C VAL A 138 5.55 -5.30 0.33
N GLN A 139 6.42 -4.56 1.01
CA GLN A 139 6.03 -3.58 2.02
C GLN A 139 6.23 -2.15 1.50
N VAL A 140 5.13 -1.42 1.36
CA VAL A 140 5.15 -0.02 0.95
C VAL A 140 4.86 0.88 2.15
N ASN A 141 5.78 1.79 2.48
CA ASN A 141 5.54 2.79 3.49
C ASN A 141 4.42 3.74 3.04
N LEU A 142 3.31 3.84 3.77
CA LEU A 142 2.10 4.59 3.38
C LEU A 142 2.22 6.13 3.54
N THR A 143 3.37 6.69 3.19
CA THR A 143 3.57 8.14 3.05
C THR A 143 2.72 8.70 1.90
N LYS A 144 2.72 10.02 1.70
CA LYS A 144 1.99 10.64 0.58
C LYS A 144 2.45 10.08 -0.77
N ALA A 145 3.76 9.86 -0.95
CA ALA A 145 4.30 9.25 -2.15
C ALA A 145 4.05 7.74 -2.20
N GLY A 146 4.24 7.04 -1.07
CA GLY A 146 4.05 5.60 -1.02
C GLY A 146 2.62 5.15 -1.23
N LYS A 147 1.60 5.98 -1.00
CA LYS A 147 0.22 5.69 -1.44
C LYS A 147 0.12 5.47 -2.95
N PHE A 148 0.88 6.22 -3.75
CA PHE A 148 0.91 6.02 -5.20
C PHE A 148 1.72 4.77 -5.58
N VAL A 149 2.84 4.49 -4.90
CA VAL A 149 3.57 3.23 -5.09
C VAL A 149 2.68 2.02 -4.78
N ASN A 150 1.95 2.07 -3.66
CA ASN A 150 0.98 1.04 -3.27
C ASN A 150 -0.17 0.91 -4.28
N ALA A 151 -0.66 2.03 -4.81
CA ALA A 151 -1.72 2.02 -5.84
C ALA A 151 -1.27 1.38 -7.17
N SER A 152 0.04 1.23 -7.40
CA SER A 152 0.56 0.48 -8.55
C SER A 152 0.48 -1.05 -8.38
N LEU A 153 0.32 -1.57 -7.17
CA LEU A 153 0.36 -3.02 -6.93
C LEU A 153 -0.85 -3.73 -7.53
N ALA A 154 -2.07 -3.21 -7.36
CA ALA A 154 -3.27 -3.81 -7.92
C ALA A 154 -3.25 -3.94 -9.46
N PRO A 155 -3.00 -2.87 -10.25
CA PRO A 155 -2.87 -3.01 -11.69
C PRO A 155 -1.66 -3.85 -12.10
N LEU A 156 -0.59 -3.89 -11.30
CA LEU A 156 0.53 -4.78 -11.59
C LEU A 156 0.19 -6.26 -11.42
N VAL A 157 -0.59 -6.60 -10.40
CA VAL A 157 -1.10 -7.96 -10.18
C VAL A 157 -2.05 -8.36 -11.33
N THR A 158 -2.96 -7.47 -11.74
CA THR A 158 -3.83 -7.71 -12.91
C THR A 158 -3.01 -7.90 -14.19
N TRP A 159 -2.01 -7.04 -14.41
CA TRP A 159 -1.09 -7.13 -15.54
C TRP A 159 -0.37 -8.48 -15.56
N MET A 160 0.18 -8.93 -14.42
CA MET A 160 0.93 -10.19 -14.33
C MET A 160 0.02 -11.42 -14.42
N ASP A 161 -1.10 -11.45 -13.72
CA ASP A 161 -1.93 -12.65 -13.64
C ASP A 161 -2.93 -12.71 -14.79
N SER A 162 -4.02 -11.95 -14.70
CA SER A 162 -5.15 -12.01 -15.64
C SER A 162 -4.71 -11.78 -17.08
N ASP A 163 -4.08 -10.64 -17.33
CA ASP A 163 -3.94 -10.14 -18.70
C ASP A 163 -2.78 -10.82 -19.42
N SER A 164 -1.66 -11.01 -18.72
CA SER A 164 -0.50 -11.72 -19.27
C SER A 164 -0.78 -13.20 -19.49
N ASN A 165 -1.41 -13.90 -18.53
CA ASN A 165 -1.76 -15.32 -18.74
C ASN A 165 -2.75 -15.50 -19.88
N SER A 166 -3.72 -14.60 -20.02
CA SER A 166 -4.68 -14.62 -21.13
C SER A 166 -3.98 -14.38 -22.47
N ALA A 167 -3.11 -13.37 -22.55
CA ALA A 167 -2.37 -13.07 -23.78
C ALA A 167 -1.47 -14.24 -24.22
N ILE A 168 -0.73 -14.85 -23.29
CA ILE A 168 0.12 -16.02 -23.58
C ILE A 168 -0.73 -17.21 -24.04
N ALA A 169 -1.89 -17.44 -23.40
CA ALA A 169 -2.81 -18.50 -23.78
C ALA A 169 -3.38 -18.30 -25.19
N ASP A 170 -3.80 -17.08 -25.53
CA ASP A 170 -4.31 -16.73 -26.86
C ASP A 170 -3.23 -16.90 -27.93
N ILE A 171 -2.00 -16.44 -27.67
CA ILE A 171 -0.86 -16.65 -28.58
C ILE A 171 -0.61 -18.14 -28.79
N ARG A 172 -0.59 -18.95 -27.71
CA ARG A 172 -0.40 -20.40 -27.84
C ARG A 172 -1.51 -21.06 -28.65
N LEU A 173 -2.75 -20.60 -28.51
CA LEU A 173 -3.89 -21.10 -29.26
C LEU A 173 -3.81 -20.74 -30.75
N ILE A 174 -3.42 -19.50 -31.07
CA ILE A 174 -3.19 -19.03 -32.45
C ILE A 174 -2.10 -19.86 -33.12
N LEU A 175 -0.99 -20.11 -32.41
CA LEU A 175 0.07 -20.98 -32.92
C LEU A 175 -0.45 -22.43 -33.05
N THR A 176 -1.22 -22.97 -32.12
CA THR A 176 -1.62 -24.38 -32.24
C THR A 176 -2.56 -24.66 -33.43
N HIS A 177 -3.51 -23.77 -33.71
CA HIS A 177 -4.58 -24.02 -34.69
C HIS A 177 -4.52 -23.16 -35.95
N HIS A 178 -3.47 -22.35 -36.11
CA HIS A 178 -3.18 -21.49 -37.25
C HIS A 178 -4.20 -20.40 -37.60
N THR A 179 -5.43 -20.45 -37.11
CA THR A 179 -6.43 -19.35 -37.18
C THR A 179 -7.58 -19.61 -36.20
N VAL A 180 -7.68 -18.81 -35.15
CA VAL A 180 -8.87 -18.76 -34.29
C VAL A 180 -9.27 -17.29 -34.19
N SER A 181 -10.27 -16.88 -34.98
CA SER A 181 -10.72 -15.48 -35.03
C SER A 181 -11.06 -14.92 -33.65
N GLN A 182 -11.59 -15.77 -32.77
CA GLN A 182 -11.83 -15.44 -31.37
C GLN A 182 -10.54 -15.17 -30.60
N ALA A 183 -9.54 -16.05 -30.68
CA ALA A 183 -8.25 -15.85 -29.99
C ALA A 183 -7.51 -14.61 -30.49
N THR A 184 -7.62 -14.28 -31.78
CA THR A 184 -7.07 -13.04 -32.34
C THR A 184 -7.77 -11.81 -31.77
N ALA A 185 -9.11 -11.83 -31.65
CA ALA A 185 -9.88 -10.74 -31.06
C ALA A 185 -9.62 -10.59 -29.56
N ASP A 186 -9.51 -11.72 -28.85
CA ASP A 186 -9.19 -11.75 -27.42
C ASP A 186 -7.76 -11.24 -27.19
N LEU A 187 -6.79 -11.65 -28.00
CA LEU A 187 -5.42 -11.15 -27.90
C LEU A 187 -5.33 -9.62 -28.12
N ALA A 188 -6.10 -9.07 -29.07
CA ALA A 188 -6.22 -7.62 -29.27
C ALA A 188 -6.73 -6.88 -28.02
N LYS A 189 -7.65 -7.53 -27.29
CA LYS A 189 -8.21 -7.02 -26.05
C LYS A 189 -7.17 -7.09 -24.93
N GLN A 190 -6.43 -8.19 -24.82
CA GLN A 190 -5.37 -8.34 -23.82
C GLN A 190 -4.24 -7.34 -24.02
N GLU A 191 -3.82 -7.07 -25.26
CA GLU A 191 -2.82 -6.01 -25.55
C GLU A 191 -3.27 -4.64 -25.02
N LYS A 192 -4.55 -4.30 -25.21
CA LYS A 192 -5.12 -3.04 -24.71
C LYS A 192 -5.14 -3.00 -23.18
N PHE A 193 -5.51 -4.10 -22.52
CA PHE A 193 -5.51 -4.17 -21.06
C PHE A 193 -4.09 -4.08 -20.49
N LEU A 194 -3.13 -4.85 -21.03
CA LEU A 194 -1.71 -4.78 -20.65
C LEU A 194 -1.15 -3.36 -20.80
N SER A 195 -1.51 -2.67 -21.89
CA SER A 195 -1.10 -1.28 -22.11
C SER A 195 -1.75 -0.31 -21.12
N ASN A 196 -3.05 -0.47 -20.84
CA ASN A 196 -3.77 0.36 -19.88
C ASN A 196 -3.23 0.21 -18.45
N ASP A 197 -2.98 -1.02 -18.03
CA ASP A 197 -2.43 -1.34 -16.71
C ASP A 197 -1.02 -0.79 -16.57
N ARG A 198 -0.18 -0.99 -17.58
CA ARG A 198 1.15 -0.37 -17.65
C ARG A 198 1.08 1.15 -17.50
N ASN A 199 0.20 1.81 -18.25
CA ASN A 199 0.07 3.26 -18.19
C ASN A 199 -0.40 3.73 -16.80
N THR A 200 -1.27 2.97 -16.15
CA THR A 200 -1.75 3.23 -14.78
C THR A 200 -0.60 3.13 -13.78
N ILE A 201 0.19 2.06 -13.86
CA ILE A 201 1.37 1.84 -13.02
C ILE A 201 2.38 2.98 -13.18
N LEU A 202 2.70 3.36 -14.42
CA LEU A 202 3.65 4.43 -14.70
C LEU A 202 3.13 5.81 -14.27
N ALA A 203 1.83 6.08 -14.41
CA ALA A 203 1.22 7.31 -13.93
C ALA A 203 1.33 7.43 -12.40
N ASN A 204 1.04 6.35 -11.67
CA ASN A 204 1.19 6.29 -10.22
C ASN A 204 2.64 6.53 -9.78
N ILE A 205 3.60 5.84 -10.40
CA ILE A 205 5.03 6.03 -10.09
C ILE A 205 5.50 7.45 -10.43
N SER A 206 4.99 8.05 -11.51
CA SER A 206 5.27 9.45 -11.84
C SER A 206 4.77 10.41 -10.75
N GLN A 207 3.57 10.19 -10.19
CA GLN A 207 3.06 10.99 -9.07
C GLN A 207 3.92 10.85 -7.81
N ALA A 208 4.33 9.62 -7.45
CA ALA A 208 5.26 9.39 -6.35
C ALA A 208 6.59 10.13 -6.58
N ASN A 209 7.10 10.09 -7.81
CA ASN A 209 8.34 10.74 -8.19
C ASN A 209 8.26 12.27 -8.10
N ILE A 210 7.14 12.87 -8.50
CA ILE A 210 6.88 14.31 -8.34
C ILE A 210 6.91 14.71 -6.85
N ILE A 211 6.25 13.94 -5.99
CA ILE A 211 6.19 14.21 -4.55
C ILE A 211 7.58 14.15 -3.89
N LEU A 212 8.42 13.21 -4.34
CA LEU A 212 9.76 12.99 -3.78
C LEU A 212 10.88 13.74 -4.51
N GLY A 213 10.52 14.58 -5.48
CA GLY A 213 11.45 15.44 -6.21
C GLY A 213 12.40 14.67 -7.12
N GLY A 214 11.91 13.68 -7.87
CA GLY A 214 12.68 12.97 -8.90
C GLY A 214 13.53 11.80 -8.40
N ARG A 215 13.30 11.32 -7.16
CA ARG A 215 14.15 10.32 -6.48
C ARG A 215 13.63 8.89 -6.51
N VAL A 216 12.48 8.64 -7.15
CA VAL A 216 11.82 7.33 -7.16
C VAL A 216 12.17 6.58 -8.44
N HIS A 217 12.58 5.32 -8.32
CA HIS A 217 12.86 4.44 -9.44
C HIS A 217 11.57 4.07 -10.20
N ALA A 218 11.71 3.70 -11.47
CA ALA A 218 10.60 3.17 -12.25
C ALA A 218 10.33 1.70 -11.91
N ILE A 219 9.05 1.30 -11.92
CA ILE A 219 8.67 -0.11 -12.07
C ILE A 219 8.87 -0.50 -13.55
N LYS A 220 9.57 -1.60 -13.79
CA LYS A 220 10.05 -2.05 -15.11
C LYS A 220 8.99 -2.88 -15.85
N VAL A 221 7.77 -2.37 -15.97
CA VAL A 221 6.73 -3.00 -16.80
C VAL A 221 7.07 -2.76 -18.29
N PRO A 222 7.32 -3.81 -19.09
CA PRO A 222 7.79 -3.67 -20.46
C PRO A 222 6.74 -3.01 -21.35
N ALA A 223 7.18 -2.20 -22.30
CA ALA A 223 6.33 -1.84 -23.43
C ALA A 223 6.31 -3.02 -24.39
N LEU A 224 5.12 -3.54 -24.70
CA LEU A 224 4.97 -4.70 -25.57
C LEU A 224 4.98 -4.29 -27.04
N PRO A 225 5.51 -5.13 -27.94
CA PRO A 225 5.38 -4.93 -29.38
C PRO A 225 3.91 -4.83 -29.78
N SER A 226 3.60 -3.90 -30.69
CA SER A 226 2.25 -3.84 -31.27
C SER A 226 1.97 -5.11 -32.06
N LEU A 227 0.79 -5.71 -31.89
CA LEU A 227 0.43 -6.94 -32.59
C LEU A 227 0.17 -6.69 -34.08
N PRO A 228 1.05 -7.15 -35.01
CA PRO A 228 0.82 -6.96 -36.43
C PRO A 228 -0.41 -7.77 -36.89
N GLY A 229 -1.22 -7.19 -37.78
CA GLY A 229 -2.38 -7.85 -38.37
C GLY A 229 -3.64 -7.87 -37.50
N ILE A 230 -3.62 -7.20 -36.35
CA ILE A 230 -4.74 -7.06 -35.43
C ILE A 230 -4.99 -5.56 -35.24
N ALA A 231 -5.91 -4.98 -36.02
CA ALA A 231 -6.35 -3.58 -35.91
C ALA A 231 -7.86 -3.47 -36.09
#